data_AF-A0A938USB1-F1
#
_entry.id   AF-A0A938USB1-F1
#
_cell.length_a   1.000
_cell.length_b   1.000
_cell.length_c   1.000
_cell.angle_alpha   90.00
_cell.angle_beta   90.00
_cell.angle_gamma   90.00
#
_symmetry.space_group_name_H-M   'P 1'
#
loop_
_entity.id
_entity.type
_entity.pdbx_description
1 polymer ?
#
loop_
_entity_poly.entity_id
_entity_poly.type
_entity_poly.pdbx_seq_one_letter_code
_entity_poly.pdbx_strand_id
1 'polypeptide(L)'
;MFVQGNAGQQIEVIRPMGLYADLVADVLRLSDCESRVEAYSVLEALRLGAAEVLDMEVEDLQVLVIGRPGATSVKGLLYDPMPGGSGLLQQMVERWPEVAAQAMHIVTGCAGQCATSCIDCLQHFRNAFYHRHLDRHVARAALEAWGSALHFGHDIPPRMPEPPDHDGPVNEGERTLQWHLEWAGFPPGEYKHRIDLGGRYGATTPDVFYVDPTGRTMGFCVYKDGLSDRVHGNPERRRIDGQIRDELDAMGYDVLVVSETDLSEREAMHRFFRKLGRRLMDQAELRNLEQRWGVPESST
;
A
#
# COMPACT_ATOMS: atom_id res chain seq x y z
N MET A 1 26.07 10.37 -17.69
CA MET A 1 27.30 10.45 -18.51
C MET A 1 26.87 10.38 -19.97
N PHE A 2 26.90 11.50 -20.69
CA PHE A 2 26.40 11.57 -22.07
C PHE A 2 27.50 11.09 -23.03
N VAL A 3 27.22 10.04 -23.80
CA VAL A 3 28.06 9.59 -24.91
C VAL A 3 27.60 10.34 -26.16
N GLN A 4 28.49 11.14 -26.75
CA GLN A 4 28.26 11.75 -28.06
C GLN A 4 28.32 10.66 -29.14
N GLY A 5 27.19 10.37 -29.79
CA GLY A 5 27.08 9.46 -30.93
C GLY A 5 27.04 10.23 -32.26
N ASN A 6 27.78 9.73 -33.25
CA ASN A 6 27.92 10.27 -34.59
C ASN A 6 26.60 10.48 -35.35
N ALA A 7 26.59 11.52 -36.20
CA ALA A 7 25.51 11.83 -37.13
C ALA A 7 25.30 10.67 -38.14
N GLY A 8 24.19 9.95 -38.00
CA GLY A 8 23.77 8.92 -38.95
C GLY A 8 23.01 7.73 -38.35
N GLN A 9 22.98 7.59 -37.03
CA GLN A 9 22.25 6.49 -36.38
C GLN A 9 20.83 6.95 -36.01
N GLN A 10 19.81 6.29 -36.58
CA GLN A 10 18.42 6.43 -36.14
C GLN A 10 18.36 6.19 -34.63
N ILE A 11 17.95 7.22 -33.87
CA ILE A 11 17.70 7.10 -32.45
C ILE A 11 16.45 6.23 -32.31
N GLU A 12 16.64 4.94 -32.04
CA GLU A 12 15.55 4.05 -31.69
C GLU A 12 14.96 4.52 -30.35
N VAL A 13 13.73 5.02 -30.39
CA VAL A 13 13.02 5.44 -29.20
C VAL A 13 12.73 4.20 -28.36
N ILE A 14 13.51 4.00 -27.29
CA ILE A 14 13.29 2.93 -26.33
C ILE A 14 11.94 3.20 -25.66
N ARG A 15 10.92 2.43 -26.07
CA ARG A 15 9.63 2.43 -25.37
C ARG A 15 9.80 1.62 -24.09
N PRO A 16 9.46 2.15 -22.91
CA PRO A 16 9.43 1.35 -21.70
C PRO A 16 8.39 0.25 -21.89
N MET A 17 8.87 -0.97 -22.08
CA MET A 17 8.05 -2.15 -22.27
C MET A 17 8.04 -2.89 -20.95
N GLY A 18 6.94 -2.79 -20.21
CA GLY A 18 6.74 -3.54 -18.98
C GLY A 18 6.24 -4.93 -19.31
N LEU A 19 6.98 -5.95 -18.88
CA LEU A 19 6.46 -7.31 -18.82
C LEU A 19 5.73 -7.45 -17.48
N TYR A 20 4.49 -7.90 -17.51
CA TYR A 20 3.76 -8.29 -16.30
C TYR A 20 3.26 -9.72 -16.45
N ALA A 21 3.12 -10.40 -15.32
CA ALA A 21 2.47 -11.69 -15.22
C ALA A 21 1.44 -11.58 -14.10
N ASP A 22 0.28 -12.19 -14.30
CA ASP A 22 -0.72 -12.37 -13.27
C ASP A 22 -0.44 -13.73 -12.59
N LEU A 23 -0.23 -13.72 -11.28
CA LEU A 23 0.15 -14.90 -10.52
C LEU A 23 -0.83 -15.11 -9.37
N VAL A 24 -1.39 -16.30 -9.30
CA VAL A 24 -2.16 -16.77 -8.15
C VAL A 24 -1.26 -17.69 -7.33
N ALA A 25 -1.13 -17.38 -6.04
CA ALA A 25 -0.35 -18.13 -5.09
C ALA A 25 -1.13 -18.28 -3.78
N ASP A 26 -0.95 -19.42 -3.13
CA ASP A 26 -1.50 -19.67 -1.81
C ASP A 26 -0.75 -18.84 -0.77
N VAL A 27 -1.48 -18.39 0.26
CA VAL A 27 -0.91 -17.57 1.33
C VAL A 27 -1.51 -17.92 2.68
N LEU A 28 -0.64 -18.10 3.67
CA LEU A 28 -1.00 -18.05 5.07
C LEU A 28 -0.87 -16.62 5.55
N ARG A 29 -1.98 -16.03 5.99
CA ARG A 29 -2.02 -14.66 6.51
C ARG A 29 -2.08 -14.65 8.02
N LEU A 30 -1.12 -13.98 8.64
CA LEU A 30 -1.20 -13.56 10.02
C LEU A 30 -1.89 -12.18 10.10
N SER A 31 -3.11 -12.17 10.62
CA SER A 31 -3.93 -10.95 10.75
C SER A 31 -3.56 -10.22 12.04
N ASP A 32 -3.58 -8.88 11.98
CA ASP A 32 -3.55 -7.98 13.14
C ASP A 32 -2.34 -8.11 14.07
N CYS A 33 -1.14 -8.34 13.50
CA CYS A 33 0.11 -8.23 14.25
C CYS A 33 0.29 -6.79 14.74
N GLU A 34 0.68 -6.62 16.00
CA GLU A 34 0.85 -5.31 16.63
C GLU A 34 2.03 -4.53 16.01
N SER A 35 3.01 -5.27 15.47
CA SER A 35 4.24 -4.70 14.92
C SER A 35 4.88 -5.58 13.85
N ARG A 36 5.83 -4.98 13.11
CA ARG A 36 6.75 -5.72 12.23
C ARG A 36 7.57 -6.78 12.97
N VAL A 37 7.92 -6.52 14.24
CA VAL A 37 8.74 -7.45 15.03
C VAL A 37 7.99 -8.77 15.24
N GLU A 38 6.74 -8.68 15.69
CA GLU A 38 5.88 -9.86 15.86
C GLU A 38 5.69 -10.61 14.55
N ALA A 39 5.29 -9.90 13.49
CA ALA A 39 5.02 -10.53 12.20
C ALA A 39 6.24 -11.26 11.61
N TYR A 40 7.40 -10.61 11.53
CA TYR A 40 8.61 -11.25 11.00
C TYR A 40 9.08 -12.39 11.89
N SER A 41 9.09 -12.22 13.21
CA SER A 41 9.62 -13.23 14.12
C SER A 41 8.78 -14.51 14.12
N VAL A 42 7.46 -14.37 14.12
CA VAL A 42 6.54 -15.51 14.11
C VAL A 42 6.57 -16.22 12.76
N LEU A 43 6.45 -15.48 11.65
CA LEU A 43 6.42 -16.10 10.33
C LEU A 43 7.74 -16.78 10.00
N GLU A 44 8.86 -16.21 10.44
CA GLU A 44 10.16 -16.83 10.22
C GLU A 44 10.36 -18.09 11.07
N ALA A 45 9.90 -18.09 12.33
CA ALA A 45 9.91 -19.29 13.16
C ALA A 45 9.06 -20.41 12.53
N LEU A 46 7.86 -20.08 12.04
CA LEU A 46 6.98 -21.03 11.35
C LEU A 46 7.58 -21.53 10.04
N ARG A 47 8.20 -20.65 9.26
CA ARG A 47 8.86 -21.00 8.00
C ARG A 47 10.04 -21.95 8.20
N LEU A 48 10.90 -21.67 9.20
CA LEU A 48 12.01 -22.56 9.55
C LEU A 48 11.51 -23.89 10.10
N GLY A 49 10.48 -23.87 10.95
CA GLY A 49 9.84 -25.10 11.44
C GLY A 49 9.21 -25.92 10.31
N ALA A 50 8.56 -25.28 9.35
CA ALA A 50 8.00 -25.95 8.18
C ALA A 50 9.11 -26.53 7.28
N ALA A 51 10.23 -25.83 7.10
CA ALA A 51 11.35 -26.31 6.29
C ALA A 51 11.87 -27.66 6.80
N GLU A 52 12.02 -27.77 8.12
CA GLU A 52 12.48 -29.01 8.75
C GLU A 52 11.41 -30.11 8.77
N VAL A 53 10.16 -29.77 9.07
CA VAL A 53 9.07 -30.75 9.18
C VAL A 53 8.67 -31.30 7.81
N LEU A 54 8.63 -30.46 6.78
CA LEU A 54 8.21 -30.82 5.42
C LEU A 54 9.36 -31.26 4.52
N ASP A 55 10.62 -31.21 5.00
CA ASP A 55 11.83 -31.51 4.21
C ASP A 55 11.91 -30.67 2.92
N MET A 56 11.69 -29.35 3.07
CA MET A 56 11.72 -28.36 1.98
C MET A 56 12.80 -27.31 2.22
N GLU A 57 13.22 -26.63 1.17
CA GLU A 57 14.10 -25.48 1.29
C GLU A 57 13.36 -24.31 1.98
N VAL A 58 14.07 -23.57 2.84
CA VAL A 58 13.51 -22.38 3.50
C VAL A 58 13.02 -21.37 2.46
N GLU A 59 13.70 -21.28 1.32
CA GLU A 59 13.36 -20.40 0.21
C GLU A 59 12.09 -20.79 -0.57
N ASP A 60 11.55 -22.00 -0.38
CA ASP A 60 10.30 -22.43 -1.04
C ASP A 60 9.08 -21.71 -0.49
N LEU A 61 9.15 -21.17 0.72
CA LEU A 61 8.19 -20.21 1.23
C LEU A 61 8.85 -18.85 1.43
N GLN A 62 8.08 -17.77 1.29
CA GLN A 62 8.57 -16.40 1.42
C GLN A 62 7.71 -15.60 2.39
N VAL A 63 8.37 -14.73 3.15
CA VAL A 63 7.73 -13.84 4.14
C VAL A 63 7.59 -12.44 3.56
N LEU A 64 6.38 -11.90 3.57
CA LEU A 64 6.07 -10.52 3.22
C LEU A 64 5.29 -9.86 4.36
N VAL A 65 5.76 -8.72 4.84
CA VAL A 65 5.07 -7.93 5.88
C VAL A 65 4.65 -6.59 5.28
N ILE A 66 3.35 -6.33 5.29
CA ILE A 66 2.73 -5.14 4.70
C ILE A 66 2.25 -4.23 5.83
N GLY A 67 2.80 -3.01 5.87
CA GLY A 67 2.35 -1.97 6.81
C GLY A 67 1.03 -1.35 6.39
N ARG A 68 0.27 -0.84 7.35
CA ARG A 68 -0.90 0.01 7.09
C ARG A 68 -0.51 1.49 7.25
N PRO A 69 -0.84 2.38 6.31
CA PRO A 69 -0.57 3.81 6.46
C PRO A 69 -1.12 4.35 7.78
N GLY A 70 -0.28 5.05 8.55
CA GLY A 70 -0.65 5.64 9.83
C GLY A 70 -0.84 4.65 11.00
N ALA A 71 -0.52 3.36 10.82
CA ALA A 71 -0.63 2.35 11.87
C ALA A 71 0.70 1.61 12.07
N THR A 72 0.98 1.23 13.33
CA THR A 72 2.09 0.32 13.66
C THR A 72 1.77 -1.13 13.32
N SER A 73 0.47 -1.45 13.23
CA SER A 73 0.00 -2.79 12.90
C SER A 73 0.26 -3.15 11.45
N VAL A 74 0.54 -4.43 11.25
CA VAL A 74 0.95 -4.96 9.95
C VAL A 74 0.16 -6.22 9.60
N LYS A 75 0.19 -6.59 8.33
CA LYS A 75 -0.25 -7.90 7.85
C LYS A 75 1.00 -8.71 7.53
N GLY A 76 1.14 -9.87 8.16
CA GLY A 76 2.18 -10.83 7.81
C GLY A 76 1.64 -11.86 6.83
N LEU A 77 2.41 -12.17 5.80
CA LEU A 77 2.09 -13.15 4.77
C LEU A 77 3.24 -14.15 4.66
N LEU A 78 2.92 -15.43 4.70
CA LEU A 78 3.79 -16.53 4.30
C LEU A 78 3.19 -17.14 3.04
N TYR A 79 3.89 -17.07 1.91
CA TYR A 79 3.37 -17.49 0.63
C TYR A 79 4.35 -18.38 -0.12
N ASP A 80 3.81 -19.21 -1.00
CA ASP A 80 4.58 -20.01 -1.94
C ASP A 80 4.77 -19.21 -3.25
N PRO A 81 6.01 -18.90 -3.67
CA PRO A 81 6.26 -18.13 -4.89
C PRO A 81 6.08 -18.95 -6.18
N MET A 82 5.85 -20.28 -6.09
CA MET A 82 5.71 -21.15 -7.26
C MET A 82 4.37 -20.89 -7.99
N PRO A 83 4.39 -20.54 -9.29
CA PRO A 83 3.19 -20.43 -10.10
C PRO A 83 2.35 -21.71 -10.08
N GLY A 84 1.07 -21.59 -9.71
CA GLY A 84 0.15 -22.73 -9.63
C GLY A 84 0.17 -23.48 -8.30
N GLY A 85 1.05 -23.09 -7.37
CA GLY A 85 1.14 -23.67 -6.03
C GLY A 85 1.84 -25.04 -6.00
N SER A 86 2.75 -25.21 -5.06
CA SER A 86 3.42 -26.49 -4.75
C SER A 86 2.61 -27.37 -3.79
N GLY A 87 1.59 -26.79 -3.13
CA GLY A 87 0.85 -27.44 -2.06
C GLY A 87 1.55 -27.42 -0.69
N LEU A 88 2.70 -26.76 -0.54
CA LEU A 88 3.45 -26.70 0.73
C LEU A 88 2.64 -26.06 1.86
N LEU A 89 1.89 -25.00 1.60
CA LEU A 89 1.04 -24.39 2.63
C LEU A 89 -0.12 -25.30 3.07
N GLN A 90 -0.67 -26.10 2.15
CA GLN A 90 -1.66 -27.11 2.50
C GLN A 90 -1.04 -28.19 3.41
N GLN A 91 0.14 -28.70 3.04
CA GLN A 91 0.88 -29.66 3.88
C GLN A 91 1.24 -29.08 5.25
N MET A 92 1.60 -27.80 5.30
CA MET A 92 1.89 -27.08 6.55
C MET A 92 0.65 -27.01 7.46
N VAL A 93 -0.54 -26.82 6.90
CA VAL A 93 -1.81 -26.84 7.65
C VAL A 93 -2.14 -28.26 8.13
N GLU A 94 -1.98 -29.27 7.28
CA GLU A 94 -2.24 -30.68 7.61
C GLU A 94 -1.31 -31.19 8.74
N ARG A 95 -0.06 -30.71 8.75
CA ARG A 95 0.97 -31.05 9.75
C ARG A 95 1.23 -29.94 10.76
N TRP A 96 0.27 -29.04 10.94
CA TRP A 96 0.45 -27.85 11.77
C TRP A 96 0.96 -28.12 13.19
N PRO A 97 0.49 -29.14 13.93
CA PRO A 97 1.01 -29.40 15.27
C PRO A 97 2.51 -29.69 15.29
N GLU A 98 3.03 -30.37 14.27
CA GLU A 98 4.46 -30.66 14.13
C GLU A 98 5.23 -29.38 13.80
N VAL A 99 4.73 -28.58 12.85
CA VAL A 99 5.34 -27.29 12.45
C VAL A 99 5.39 -26.32 13.63
N ALA A 100 4.28 -26.17 14.37
CA ALA A 100 4.20 -25.29 15.52
C ALA A 100 5.13 -25.75 16.66
N ALA A 101 5.23 -27.06 16.90
CA ALA A 101 6.17 -27.62 17.87
C ALA A 101 7.63 -27.35 17.46
N GLN A 102 7.97 -27.48 16.18
CA GLN A 102 9.31 -27.21 15.70
C GLN A 102 9.65 -25.71 15.73
N ALA A 103 8.72 -24.85 15.32
CA ALA A 103 8.86 -23.40 15.46
C ALA A 103 9.11 -23.01 16.92
N MET A 104 8.37 -23.60 17.87
CA MET A 104 8.57 -23.42 19.30
C MET A 104 9.95 -23.91 19.75
N HIS A 105 10.40 -25.06 19.27
CA HIS A 105 11.73 -25.59 19.55
C HIS A 105 12.84 -24.63 19.10
N ILE A 106 12.73 -24.07 17.89
CA ILE A 106 13.71 -23.10 17.34
C ILE A 106 13.82 -21.85 18.22
N VAL A 107 12.69 -21.28 18.64
CA VAL A 107 12.70 -20.02 19.41
C VAL A 107 13.06 -20.20 20.89
N THR A 108 12.93 -21.43 21.43
CA THR A 108 13.29 -21.78 22.82
C THR A 108 14.68 -22.39 22.96
N GLY A 109 15.14 -23.15 21.97
CA GLY A 109 16.35 -24.00 22.01
C GLY A 109 17.61 -23.39 21.42
N CYS A 110 17.63 -22.08 21.16
CA CYS A 110 18.73 -21.40 20.49
C CYS A 110 20.07 -21.51 21.26
N ALA A 111 21.03 -22.23 20.65
CA ALA A 111 22.35 -22.52 21.22
C ALA A 111 23.19 -21.27 21.49
N GLY A 112 23.10 -20.24 20.62
CA GLY A 112 23.83 -18.99 20.75
C GLY A 112 23.40 -18.08 21.92
N GLN A 113 22.33 -18.45 22.65
CA GLN A 113 21.82 -17.69 23.81
C GLN A 113 21.66 -16.18 23.53
N CYS A 114 21.20 -15.85 22.33
CA CYS A 114 21.11 -14.46 21.88
C CYS A 114 20.07 -13.64 22.65
N ALA A 115 20.25 -12.32 22.66
CA ALA A 115 19.32 -11.40 23.32
C ALA A 115 17.99 -11.23 22.55
N THR A 116 18.04 -11.26 21.21
CA THR A 116 16.88 -11.09 20.33
C THR A 116 16.84 -12.19 19.27
N SER A 117 17.82 -12.23 18.36
CA SER A 117 17.96 -13.25 17.32
C SER A 117 19.43 -13.41 16.90
N CYS A 118 19.78 -14.57 16.34
CA CYS A 118 21.09 -14.87 15.78
C CYS A 118 20.99 -15.95 14.69
N ILE A 119 22.14 -16.30 14.10
CA ILE A 119 22.24 -17.34 13.08
C ILE A 119 21.86 -18.74 13.56
N ASP A 120 21.97 -19.01 14.87
CA ASP A 120 21.60 -20.28 15.48
C ASP A 120 20.08 -20.41 15.76
N CYS A 121 19.26 -19.41 15.37
CA CYS A 121 17.82 -19.47 15.57
C CYS A 121 17.01 -18.95 14.38
N LEU A 122 16.90 -17.63 14.21
CA LEU A 122 15.99 -17.01 13.25
C LEU A 122 16.72 -16.35 12.09
N GLN A 123 18.01 -16.05 12.22
CA GLN A 123 18.74 -15.32 11.16
C GLN A 123 19.37 -16.31 10.18
N HIS A 124 19.21 -16.02 8.89
CA HIS A 124 20.00 -16.62 7.83
C HIS A 124 20.35 -15.55 6.79
N PHE A 125 21.15 -15.91 5.79
CA PHE A 125 21.63 -14.91 4.83
C PHE A 125 20.48 -14.25 4.06
N ARG A 126 19.47 -15.03 3.64
CA ARG A 126 18.39 -14.51 2.79
C ARG A 126 17.44 -13.57 3.53
N ASN A 127 17.37 -13.62 4.85
CA ASN A 127 16.50 -12.74 5.64
C ASN A 127 17.21 -11.51 6.24
N ALA A 128 18.44 -11.21 5.81
CA ALA A 128 19.23 -10.08 6.30
C ALA A 128 18.50 -8.72 6.27
N PHE A 129 17.59 -8.53 5.31
CA PHE A 129 16.85 -7.28 5.15
C PHE A 129 15.86 -6.97 6.29
N TYR A 130 15.47 -7.97 7.09
CA TYR A 130 14.62 -7.77 8.27
C TYR A 130 15.20 -8.33 9.58
N HIS A 131 16.50 -8.62 9.67
CA HIS A 131 17.13 -9.04 10.94
C HIS A 131 16.83 -8.10 12.12
N ARG A 132 16.76 -6.79 11.87
CA ARG A 132 16.41 -5.76 12.88
C ARG A 132 15.00 -5.92 13.47
N HIS A 133 14.16 -6.76 12.86
CA HIS A 133 12.80 -7.04 13.29
C HIS A 133 12.64 -8.47 13.84
N LEU A 134 13.73 -9.23 14.01
CA LEU A 134 13.68 -10.59 14.54
C LEU A 134 13.96 -10.63 16.04
N ASP A 135 13.00 -11.16 16.79
CA ASP A 135 13.08 -11.40 18.23
C ASP A 135 12.41 -12.75 18.57
N ARG A 136 13.23 -13.72 18.96
CA ARG A 136 12.79 -15.08 19.33
C ARG A 136 11.86 -15.07 20.54
N HIS A 137 12.00 -14.11 21.45
CA HIS A 137 11.18 -14.04 22.66
C HIS A 137 9.77 -13.56 22.33
N VAL A 138 9.63 -12.64 21.37
CA VAL A 138 8.33 -12.21 20.83
C VAL A 138 7.65 -13.36 20.09
N ALA A 139 8.37 -14.06 19.22
CA ALA A 139 7.83 -15.23 18.53
C ALA A 139 7.37 -16.32 19.51
N ARG A 140 8.18 -16.62 20.54
CA ARG A 140 7.82 -17.58 21.59
C ARG A 140 6.53 -17.18 22.29
N ALA A 141 6.43 -15.93 22.75
CA ALA A 141 5.24 -15.47 23.47
C ALA A 141 3.97 -15.56 22.61
N ALA A 142 4.06 -15.21 21.32
CA ALA A 142 2.94 -15.33 20.39
C ALA A 142 2.53 -16.80 20.15
N LEU A 143 3.50 -17.68 19.89
CA LEU A 143 3.25 -19.11 19.68
C LEU A 143 2.67 -19.79 20.94
N GLU A 144 3.15 -19.43 22.14
CA GLU A 144 2.59 -19.91 23.41
C GLU A 144 1.13 -19.46 23.59
N ALA A 145 0.82 -18.21 23.23
CA ALA A 145 -0.51 -17.66 23.36
C ALA A 145 -1.52 -18.30 22.40
N TRP A 146 -1.11 -18.65 21.18
CA TRP A 146 -2.00 -19.23 20.17
C TRP A 146 -2.12 -20.75 20.27
N GLY A 147 -1.09 -21.42 20.79
CA GLY A 147 -1.04 -22.87 20.87
C GLY A 147 -0.77 -23.55 19.53
N SER A 148 -0.99 -24.86 19.48
CA SER A 148 -0.59 -25.74 18.36
C SER A 148 -1.76 -26.33 17.57
N ALA A 149 -2.99 -25.88 17.82
CA ALA A 149 -4.18 -26.39 17.15
C ALA A 149 -4.73 -25.35 16.16
N LEU A 150 -4.94 -25.78 14.91
CA LEU A 150 -5.77 -25.02 13.98
C LEU A 150 -7.21 -25.43 14.11
N HIS A 151 -8.09 -24.45 14.11
CA HIS A 151 -9.52 -24.64 14.04
C HIS A 151 -10.04 -23.99 12.77
N PHE A 152 -10.82 -24.75 12.00
CA PHE A 152 -11.54 -24.19 10.87
C PHE A 152 -12.51 -23.12 11.39
N GLY A 153 -12.31 -21.88 10.96
CA GLY A 153 -13.17 -20.76 11.35
C GLY A 153 -14.32 -20.58 10.37
N HIS A 154 -14.00 -20.32 9.11
CA HIS A 154 -14.93 -20.08 8.02
C HIS A 154 -14.19 -20.16 6.69
N ASP A 155 -14.94 -20.36 5.60
CA ASP A 155 -14.40 -20.19 4.26
C ASP A 155 -14.15 -18.72 3.97
N ILE A 156 -13.00 -18.43 3.36
CA ILE A 156 -12.76 -17.11 2.78
C ILE A 156 -13.51 -17.08 1.45
N PRO A 157 -14.57 -16.25 1.31
CA PRO A 157 -15.33 -16.22 0.07
C PRO A 157 -14.40 -15.77 -1.07
N PRO A 158 -14.51 -16.37 -2.27
CA PRO A 158 -13.74 -15.92 -3.42
C PRO A 158 -14.11 -14.46 -3.67
N ARG A 159 -13.12 -13.58 -3.55
CA ARG A 159 -13.26 -12.20 -4.00
C ARG A 159 -13.19 -12.25 -5.52
N MET A 160 -14.34 -12.43 -6.17
CA MET A 160 -14.42 -12.10 -7.59
C MET A 160 -13.95 -10.65 -7.73
N PRO A 161 -13.21 -10.28 -8.78
CA PRO A 161 -13.05 -8.88 -9.11
C PRO A 161 -14.46 -8.35 -9.33
N GLU A 162 -15.02 -7.72 -8.30
CA GLU A 162 -16.27 -7.02 -8.41
C GLU A 162 -16.07 -6.01 -9.55
N PRO A 163 -16.98 -5.92 -10.53
CA PRO A 163 -16.99 -4.74 -11.39
C PRO A 163 -16.97 -3.54 -10.43
N PRO A 164 -16.07 -2.56 -10.62
CA PRO A 164 -15.74 -1.57 -9.60
C PRO A 164 -17.02 -1.02 -9.00
N ASP A 165 -17.31 -1.44 -7.77
CA ASP A 165 -18.56 -1.10 -7.11
C ASP A 165 -18.41 0.37 -6.69
N HIS A 166 -19.13 1.24 -7.38
CA HIS A 166 -19.00 2.69 -7.27
C HIS A 166 -19.55 3.25 -5.95
N ASP A 167 -19.88 2.39 -4.97
CA ASP A 167 -20.48 2.78 -3.68
C ASP A 167 -19.91 1.98 -2.48
N GLY A 168 -18.58 1.96 -2.34
CA GLY A 168 -17.82 1.65 -1.11
C GLY A 168 -17.10 0.28 -1.10
N PRO A 169 -15.94 0.09 -0.40
CA PRO A 169 -15.31 0.92 0.62
C PRO A 169 -14.07 1.70 0.11
N VAL A 170 -13.88 2.89 0.69
CA VAL A 170 -12.73 3.83 0.55
C VAL A 170 -11.54 3.26 -0.22
N ASN A 171 -11.44 3.68 -1.47
CA ASN A 171 -10.38 3.37 -2.44
C ASN A 171 -9.01 3.55 -1.76
N GLU A 172 -8.10 2.56 -1.83
CA GLU A 172 -6.78 2.67 -1.20
C GLU A 172 -6.06 3.96 -1.62
N GLY A 173 -6.29 4.38 -2.87
CA GLY A 173 -5.81 5.65 -3.40
C GLY A 173 -6.44 6.91 -2.77
N GLU A 174 -7.72 6.89 -2.39
CA GLU A 174 -8.36 7.98 -1.62
C GLU A 174 -7.70 8.10 -0.24
N ARG A 175 -7.42 6.97 0.42
CA ARG A 175 -6.71 6.94 1.71
C ARG A 175 -5.28 7.46 1.58
N THR A 176 -4.59 7.12 0.50
CA THR A 176 -3.25 7.62 0.20
C THR A 176 -3.25 9.12 -0.03
N LEU A 177 -4.19 9.65 -0.82
CA LEU A 177 -4.35 11.09 -1.02
C LEU A 177 -4.68 11.82 0.30
N GLN A 178 -5.60 11.28 1.09
CA GLN A 178 -5.94 11.82 2.42
C GLN A 178 -4.70 11.86 3.32
N TRP A 179 -3.96 10.77 3.42
CA TRP A 179 -2.74 10.70 4.22
C TRP A 179 -1.71 11.74 3.78
N HIS A 180 -1.51 11.91 2.47
CA HIS A 180 -0.61 12.91 1.92
C HIS A 180 -1.01 14.35 2.29
N LEU A 181 -2.30 14.68 2.25
CA LEU A 181 -2.82 16.00 2.60
C LEU A 181 -2.66 16.29 4.10
N GLU A 182 -2.99 15.32 4.96
CA GLU A 182 -2.82 15.40 6.42
C GLU A 182 -1.33 15.53 6.79
N TRP A 183 -0.48 14.71 6.19
CA TRP A 183 0.96 14.78 6.39
C TRP A 183 1.53 16.14 5.95
N ALA A 184 1.03 16.67 4.83
CA ALA A 184 1.40 17.98 4.33
C ALA A 184 0.87 19.15 5.18
N GLY A 185 -0.03 18.89 6.14
CA GLY A 185 -0.55 19.90 7.07
C GLY A 185 -1.67 20.76 6.48
N PHE A 186 -2.34 20.28 5.42
CA PHE A 186 -3.56 20.93 4.94
C PHE A 186 -4.69 20.77 5.96
N PRO A 187 -5.66 21.70 6.00
CA PRO A 187 -6.87 21.52 6.80
C PRO A 187 -7.63 20.25 6.36
N PRO A 188 -8.51 19.71 7.21
CA PRO A 188 -9.40 18.63 6.80
C PRO A 188 -10.36 19.13 5.71
N GLY A 189 -10.48 18.37 4.62
CA GLY A 189 -11.46 18.63 3.57
C GLY A 189 -12.77 17.87 3.78
N GLU A 190 -13.80 18.25 3.03
CA GLU A 190 -15.08 17.53 2.98
C GLU A 190 -14.99 16.39 1.97
N TYR A 191 -15.26 15.18 2.43
CA TYR A 191 -15.32 13.98 1.59
C TYR A 191 -16.75 13.71 1.15
N LYS A 192 -16.92 13.14 -0.05
CA LYS A 192 -18.25 12.83 -0.63
C LYS A 192 -19.15 14.07 -0.82
N HIS A 193 -18.57 15.25 -1.00
CA HIS A 193 -19.32 16.47 -1.28
C HIS A 193 -19.95 16.37 -2.68
N ARG A 194 -21.28 16.34 -2.77
CA ARG A 194 -21.99 16.18 -4.06
C ARG A 194 -22.27 17.54 -4.69
N ILE A 195 -21.80 17.75 -5.91
CA ILE A 195 -22.04 18.96 -6.71
C ILE A 195 -23.03 18.59 -7.82
N ASP A 196 -24.16 19.29 -7.86
CA ASP A 196 -25.15 19.13 -8.93
C ASP A 196 -24.74 20.00 -10.13
N LEU A 197 -24.37 19.34 -11.23
CA LEU A 197 -23.99 20.01 -12.48
C LEU A 197 -25.22 20.27 -13.36
N GLY A 198 -26.38 19.70 -13.02
CA GLY A 198 -27.60 19.77 -13.80
C GLY A 198 -27.50 19.15 -15.20
N GLY A 199 -28.57 19.33 -15.98
CA GLY A 199 -28.60 19.06 -17.41
C GLY A 199 -28.15 17.65 -17.81
N ARG A 200 -27.14 17.57 -18.69
CA ARG A 200 -26.69 16.35 -19.37
C ARG A 200 -25.64 15.54 -18.58
N TYR A 201 -25.06 16.13 -17.53
CA TYR A 201 -23.91 15.57 -16.80
C TYR A 201 -24.27 15.10 -15.38
N GLY A 202 -25.48 15.42 -14.90
CA GLY A 202 -25.98 14.93 -13.62
C GLY A 202 -25.27 15.58 -12.44
N ALA A 203 -24.62 14.78 -11.59
CA ALA A 203 -23.88 15.26 -10.43
C ALA A 203 -22.48 14.65 -10.39
N THR A 204 -21.53 15.40 -9.85
CA THR A 204 -20.16 14.94 -9.61
C THR A 204 -19.85 14.96 -8.11
N THR A 205 -18.82 14.23 -7.70
CA THR A 205 -18.38 14.14 -6.31
C THR A 205 -16.85 14.10 -6.32
N PRO A 206 -16.17 15.21 -5.98
CA PRO A 206 -14.73 15.18 -5.77
C PRO A 206 -14.33 14.23 -4.63
N ASP A 207 -13.12 13.71 -4.72
CA ASP A 207 -12.49 12.90 -3.67
C ASP A 207 -12.27 13.72 -2.40
N VAL A 208 -11.87 14.99 -2.56
CA VAL A 208 -11.85 15.96 -1.46
C VAL A 208 -12.27 17.33 -1.94
N PHE A 209 -13.14 17.97 -1.16
CA PHE A 209 -13.63 19.31 -1.37
C PHE A 209 -13.14 20.25 -0.26
N TYR A 210 -12.79 21.47 -0.64
CA TYR A 210 -12.44 22.52 0.31
C TYR A 210 -13.29 23.75 0.05
N VAL A 211 -13.89 24.29 1.11
CA VAL A 211 -14.53 25.61 1.06
C VAL A 211 -13.44 26.68 0.85
N ASP A 212 -13.67 27.61 -0.06
CA ASP A 212 -12.77 28.76 -0.21
C ASP A 212 -12.96 29.73 0.97
N PRO A 213 -11.93 29.91 1.83
CA PRO A 213 -12.04 30.81 2.98
C PRO A 213 -12.16 32.28 2.56
N THR A 214 -11.80 32.63 1.33
CA THR A 214 -11.91 34.00 0.81
C THR A 214 -13.26 34.27 0.14
N GLY A 215 -14.06 33.23 -0.11
CA GLY A 215 -15.35 33.32 -0.80
C GLY A 215 -15.26 33.81 -2.25
N ARG A 216 -14.09 33.70 -2.91
CA ARG A 216 -13.88 34.09 -4.30
C ARG A 216 -14.38 33.02 -5.26
N THR A 217 -14.27 31.76 -4.87
CA THR A 217 -14.82 30.60 -5.56
C THR A 217 -15.86 29.93 -4.68
N MET A 218 -16.67 29.05 -5.27
CA MET A 218 -17.59 28.18 -4.52
C MET A 218 -16.85 27.10 -3.73
N GLY A 219 -15.60 26.83 -4.10
CA GLY A 219 -14.70 25.92 -3.41
C GLY A 219 -13.72 25.25 -4.37
N PHE A 220 -12.86 24.42 -3.80
CA PHE A 220 -11.80 23.70 -4.51
C PHE A 220 -12.12 22.21 -4.55
N CYS A 221 -12.26 21.67 -5.75
CA CYS A 221 -12.59 20.28 -6.01
C CYS A 221 -11.32 19.53 -6.44
N VAL A 222 -10.91 18.54 -5.65
CA VAL A 222 -9.79 17.66 -5.98
C VAL A 222 -10.33 16.32 -6.43
N TYR A 223 -9.91 15.89 -7.60
CA TYR A 223 -10.25 14.59 -8.18
C TYR A 223 -9.02 13.70 -8.32
N LYS A 224 -9.16 12.43 -7.95
CA LYS A 224 -8.21 11.37 -8.17
C LYS A 224 -8.56 10.65 -9.47
N ASP A 225 -7.58 10.46 -10.35
CA ASP A 225 -7.69 9.73 -11.63
C ASP A 225 -8.67 10.29 -12.70
N GLY A 226 -9.46 11.33 -12.39
CA GLY A 226 -10.28 12.06 -13.38
C GLY A 226 -11.66 12.45 -12.85
N LEU A 227 -12.44 13.18 -13.65
CA LEU A 227 -13.77 13.67 -13.25
C LEU A 227 -14.90 12.73 -13.71
N SER A 228 -14.62 11.82 -14.65
CA SER A 228 -15.58 11.00 -15.40
C SER A 228 -15.68 9.54 -14.95
N ASP A 229 -14.96 9.12 -13.91
CA ASP A 229 -15.02 7.73 -13.45
C ASP A 229 -16.44 7.27 -13.07
N ARG A 230 -17.34 8.20 -12.71
CA ARG A 230 -18.75 7.92 -12.40
C ARG A 230 -19.71 8.15 -13.58
N VAL A 231 -19.23 8.59 -14.75
CA VAL A 231 -20.07 9.17 -15.81
C VAL A 231 -19.88 8.51 -17.19
N HIS A 232 -19.23 7.33 -17.31
CA HIS A 232 -19.40 6.31 -18.39
C HIS A 232 -18.08 5.57 -18.75
N GLY A 233 -18.22 4.32 -19.20
CA GLY A 233 -17.13 3.46 -19.65
C GLY A 233 -16.68 3.72 -21.10
N ASN A 234 -15.36 3.65 -21.31
CA ASN A 234 -14.65 3.65 -22.60
C ASN A 234 -14.33 5.04 -23.25
N PRO A 235 -13.54 5.12 -24.34
CA PRO A 235 -12.38 6.03 -24.52
C PRO A 235 -12.67 7.53 -24.76
N GLU A 236 -13.90 7.99 -24.57
CA GLU A 236 -14.28 9.43 -24.62
C GLU A 236 -14.02 10.18 -23.29
N ARG A 237 -13.41 9.53 -22.30
CA ARG A 237 -13.18 10.07 -20.94
C ARG A 237 -12.53 11.46 -20.91
N ARG A 238 -11.46 11.68 -21.69
CA ARG A 238 -10.75 12.98 -21.72
C ARG A 238 -11.61 14.14 -22.22
N ARG A 239 -12.52 13.89 -23.16
CA ARG A 239 -13.41 14.94 -23.71
C ARG A 239 -14.49 15.28 -22.67
N ILE A 240 -15.04 14.27 -22.01
CA ILE A 240 -16.05 14.42 -20.97
C ILE A 240 -15.46 15.09 -19.73
N ASP A 241 -14.26 14.69 -19.28
CA ASP A 241 -13.53 15.33 -18.18
C ASP A 241 -13.32 16.83 -18.44
N GLY A 242 -12.95 17.20 -19.67
CA GLY A 242 -12.84 18.59 -20.08
C GLY A 242 -14.17 19.34 -19.94
N GLN A 243 -15.26 18.76 -20.42
CA GLN A 243 -16.58 19.37 -20.34
C GLN A 243 -17.08 19.53 -18.89
N ILE A 244 -16.88 18.52 -18.04
CA ILE A 244 -17.25 18.62 -16.62
C ILE A 244 -16.43 19.70 -15.93
N ARG A 245 -15.13 19.80 -16.27
CA ARG A 245 -14.26 20.84 -15.72
C ARG A 245 -14.70 22.24 -16.14
N ASP A 246 -15.05 22.43 -17.41
CA ASP A 246 -15.54 23.71 -17.92
C ASP A 246 -16.86 24.11 -17.23
N GLU A 247 -17.75 23.15 -16.95
CA GLU A 247 -18.99 23.40 -16.21
C GLU A 247 -18.73 23.78 -14.75
N LEU A 248 -17.82 23.05 -14.07
CA LEU A 248 -17.40 23.38 -12.70
C LEU A 248 -16.79 24.78 -12.62
N ASP A 249 -15.94 25.15 -13.58
CA ASP A 249 -15.33 26.49 -13.67
C ASP A 249 -16.41 27.56 -13.91
N ALA A 250 -17.40 27.30 -14.78
CA ALA A 250 -18.54 28.19 -15.00
C ALA A 250 -19.42 28.36 -13.76
N MET A 251 -19.55 27.33 -12.93
CA MET A 251 -20.22 27.37 -11.63
C MET A 251 -19.37 28.03 -10.53
N GLY A 252 -18.11 28.38 -10.83
CA GLY A 252 -17.20 29.05 -9.91
C GLY A 252 -16.43 28.10 -8.99
N TYR A 253 -16.28 26.83 -9.33
CA TYR A 253 -15.42 25.88 -8.62
C TYR A 253 -14.03 25.79 -9.27
N ASP A 254 -12.99 25.73 -8.46
CA ASP A 254 -11.62 25.49 -8.93
C ASP A 254 -11.31 23.99 -8.90
N VAL A 255 -10.87 23.43 -10.03
CA VAL A 255 -10.64 21.98 -10.16
C VAL A 255 -9.15 21.64 -10.20
N LEU A 256 -8.73 20.70 -9.35
CA LEU A 256 -7.42 20.07 -9.35
C LEU A 256 -7.56 18.57 -9.56
N VAL A 257 -6.63 17.99 -10.34
CA VAL A 257 -6.60 16.55 -10.62
C VAL A 257 -5.23 16.02 -10.24
N VAL A 258 -5.21 14.85 -9.59
CA VAL A 258 -4.01 14.08 -9.24
C VAL A 258 -4.20 12.64 -9.72
N SER A 259 -3.21 12.10 -10.43
CA SER A 259 -3.25 10.70 -10.87
C SER A 259 -2.61 9.76 -9.84
N GLU A 260 -2.92 8.46 -9.90
CA GLU A 260 -2.25 7.44 -9.09
C GLU A 260 -0.72 7.49 -9.23
N THR A 261 -0.21 7.71 -10.45
CA THR A 261 1.23 7.87 -10.69
C THR A 261 1.79 9.07 -9.94
N ASP A 262 1.08 10.21 -9.95
CA ASP A 262 1.50 11.42 -9.24
C ASP A 262 1.57 11.20 -7.73
N LEU A 263 0.67 10.38 -7.14
CA LEU A 263 0.68 10.07 -5.70
C LEU A 263 1.99 9.39 -5.26
N SER A 264 2.55 8.54 -6.13
CA SER A 264 3.82 7.85 -5.87
C SER A 264 5.07 8.71 -6.14
N GLU A 265 4.93 9.81 -6.87
CA GLU A 265 6.04 10.69 -7.27
C GLU A 265 6.16 11.91 -6.35
N ARG A 266 7.23 11.95 -5.53
CA ARG A 266 7.48 13.04 -4.58
C ARG A 266 7.43 14.44 -5.23
N GLU A 267 8.08 14.63 -6.37
CA GLU A 267 8.09 15.95 -7.03
C GLU A 267 6.70 16.34 -7.57
N ALA A 268 5.92 15.36 -8.05
CA ALA A 268 4.56 15.59 -8.51
C ALA A 268 3.65 16.01 -7.36
N MET A 269 3.73 15.33 -6.22
CA MET A 269 3.00 15.71 -5.01
C MET A 269 3.40 17.09 -4.48
N HIS A 270 4.70 17.43 -4.48
CA HIS A 270 5.13 18.79 -4.11
C HIS A 270 4.55 19.87 -5.03
N ARG A 271 4.46 19.62 -6.35
CA ARG A 271 3.81 20.54 -7.30
C ARG A 271 2.32 20.64 -7.03
N PHE A 272 1.67 19.51 -6.73
CA PHE A 272 0.24 19.46 -6.39
C PHE A 272 -0.06 20.25 -5.11
N PHE A 273 0.68 20.02 -4.02
CA PHE A 273 0.54 20.76 -2.77
C PHE A 273 0.72 22.26 -2.95
N ARG A 274 1.72 22.70 -3.73
CA ARG A 274 1.87 24.12 -4.05
C ARG A 274 0.67 24.70 -4.79
N LYS A 275 0.09 23.96 -5.73
CA LYS A 275 -1.10 24.40 -6.49
C LYS A 275 -2.34 24.50 -5.59
N LEU A 276 -2.51 23.56 -4.67
CA LEU A 276 -3.61 23.54 -3.70
C LEU A 276 -3.43 24.64 -2.64
N GLY A 277 -2.23 24.75 -2.06
CA GLY A 277 -1.93 25.74 -1.03
C GLY A 277 -2.01 27.19 -1.52
N ARG A 278 -1.56 27.49 -2.75
CA ARG A 278 -1.75 28.85 -3.33
C ARG A 278 -3.21 29.30 -3.44
N ARG A 279 -4.13 28.34 -3.42
CA ARG A 279 -5.57 28.55 -3.54
C ARG A 279 -6.26 28.60 -2.19
N LEU A 280 -5.88 27.70 -1.28
CA LEU A 280 -6.53 27.56 0.02
C LEU A 280 -6.09 28.56 1.08
N MET A 281 -4.86 29.08 1.00
CA MET A 281 -4.25 29.80 2.11
C MET A 281 -3.35 30.93 1.61
N ASP A 282 -2.95 31.81 2.53
CA ASP A 282 -2.09 32.92 2.18
C ASP A 282 -0.63 32.49 1.94
N GLN A 283 0.19 33.42 1.45
CA GLN A 283 1.59 33.14 1.15
C GLN A 283 2.44 32.85 2.40
N ALA A 284 2.05 33.33 3.59
CA ALA A 284 2.78 33.06 4.83
C ALA A 284 2.48 31.66 5.35
N GLU A 285 1.21 31.25 5.33
CA GLU A 285 0.74 29.90 5.68
C GLU A 285 1.35 28.85 4.75
N LEU A 286 1.31 29.11 3.43
CA LEU A 286 1.92 28.21 2.45
C LEU A 286 3.42 28.03 2.67
N ARG A 287 4.16 29.11 2.96
CA ARG A 287 5.60 29.04 3.23
C ARG A 287 5.90 28.21 4.49
N ASN A 288 5.03 28.25 5.49
CA ASN A 288 5.18 27.44 6.70
C ASN A 288 5.02 25.95 6.37
N LEU A 289 4.00 25.59 5.58
CA LEU A 289 3.81 24.20 5.13
C LEU A 289 4.96 23.72 4.23
N GLU A 290 5.49 24.56 3.36
CA GLU A 290 6.62 24.21 2.49
C GLU A 290 7.88 23.80 3.27
N GLN A 291 8.11 24.40 4.45
CA GLN A 291 9.23 24.00 5.31
C GLN A 291 9.09 22.57 5.83
N ARG A 292 7.85 22.13 6.08
CA ARG A 292 7.52 20.77 6.53
C ARG A 292 7.74 19.74 5.41
N TRP A 293 7.50 20.10 4.15
CA TRP A 293 7.70 19.21 3.00
C TRP A 293 9.18 19.05 2.60
N GLY A 294 10.04 20.00 3.03
CA GLY A 294 11.47 20.05 2.70
C GLY A 294 12.38 19.12 3.51
N VAL A 295 11.87 18.44 4.55
CA VAL A 295 12.68 17.56 5.39
C VAL A 295 12.84 16.19 4.71
N PRO A 296 14.06 15.65 4.52
CA PRO A 296 14.25 14.27 4.09
C PRO A 296 13.75 13.30 5.17
N GLU A 297 13.06 12.22 4.76
CA GLU A 297 12.75 11.06 5.63
C GLU A 297 14.02 10.27 5.99
N SER A 298 14.94 10.89 6.71
CA SER A 298 16.08 10.21 7.31
C SER A 298 16.23 10.69 8.74
N SER A 299 15.34 10.25 9.62
CA SER A 299 15.51 10.18 11.10
C SER A 299 14.18 9.76 11.75
N THR A 300 13.88 8.46 11.76
CA THR A 300 13.28 7.65 12.86
C THR A 300 12.73 6.35 12.32
#